data_AF-A0A8H8DEU3-F1
#
_entry.id   AF-A0A8H8DEU3-F1
#
_cell.length_a   1.000
_cell.length_b   1.000
_cell.length_c   1.000
_cell.angle_alpha   90.00
_cell.angle_beta   90.00
_cell.angle_gamma   90.00
#
_symmetry.space_group_name_H-M   'P 1'
#
loop_
_entity.id
_entity.type
_entity.pdbx_description
1 polymer ?
#
loop_
_entity_poly.entity_id
_entity_poly.type
_entity_poly.pdbx_seq_one_letter_code
_entity_poly.pdbx_strand_id
1 'polypeptide(L)'
;MVFSHQSKATATAAAQAGEGRSGKRPPLPAAEDWGADEEVLLIEGAELYGLGNWADIADHVGSKTTQECEKHYLDTYVASETWPLPNMNVSLDTSPEAVAARKQRQQERLKGLLCQRRDVFAV
;
A
#
# COMPACT_ATOMS: atom_id res chain seq x y z
N MET A 1 -3.03 12.20 -65.95
CA MET A 1 -2.57 11.21 -64.95
C MET A 1 -2.71 11.88 -63.59
N VAL A 2 -3.87 11.73 -62.97
CA VAL A 2 -4.24 10.68 -61.99
C VAL A 2 -3.66 10.93 -60.59
N PHE A 3 -4.55 11.35 -59.69
CA PHE A 3 -4.54 11.25 -58.21
C PHE A 3 -3.32 11.88 -57.47
N SER A 4 -3.45 12.51 -56.32
CA SER A 4 -4.44 12.33 -55.28
C SER A 4 -4.44 13.55 -54.37
N HIS A 5 -5.65 13.89 -53.92
CA HIS A 5 -5.91 14.70 -52.75
C HIS A 5 -5.16 14.11 -51.54
N GLN A 6 -4.78 14.95 -50.58
CA GLN A 6 -5.34 14.84 -49.23
C GLN A 6 -5.00 16.08 -48.41
N SER A 7 -6.06 16.85 -48.14
CA SER A 7 -6.14 17.81 -47.06
C SER A 7 -5.92 17.08 -45.73
N LYS A 8 -5.04 17.60 -44.88
CA LYS A 8 -4.95 17.14 -43.49
C LYS A 8 -6.19 17.65 -42.75
N ALA A 9 -7.16 16.77 -42.51
CA ALA A 9 -8.25 17.01 -41.59
C ALA A 9 -7.77 16.72 -40.16
N THR A 10 -7.81 17.73 -39.29
CA THR A 10 -7.71 17.54 -37.84
C THR A 10 -9.09 17.10 -37.34
N ALA A 11 -9.29 15.78 -37.28
CA ALA A 11 -10.45 15.19 -36.63
C ALA A 11 -10.24 15.21 -35.11
N THR A 12 -10.93 16.15 -34.48
CA THR A 12 -11.39 16.05 -33.08
C THR A 12 -12.35 14.87 -32.96
N ALA A 13 -12.38 14.28 -31.76
CA ALA A 13 -13.30 13.26 -31.24
C ALA A 13 -12.80 11.80 -31.33
N ALA A 14 -12.28 11.33 -30.20
CA ALA A 14 -12.50 9.97 -29.75
C ALA A 14 -12.97 10.04 -28.29
N ALA A 15 -14.27 9.89 -28.10
CA ALA A 15 -14.87 9.55 -26.83
C ALA A 15 -14.85 8.01 -26.69
N GLN A 16 -14.50 7.56 -25.48
CA GLN A 16 -15.01 6.37 -24.78
C GLN A 16 -14.58 4.97 -25.27
N ALA A 17 -13.67 4.38 -24.49
CA ALA A 17 -13.81 3.06 -23.85
C ALA A 17 -12.81 3.08 -22.66
N GLY A 18 -13.21 2.90 -21.40
CA GLY A 18 -13.98 1.75 -20.94
C GLY A 18 -13.08 0.54 -20.70
N GLU A 19 -11.86 0.73 -20.18
CA GLU A 19 -11.03 -0.38 -19.71
C GLU A 19 -10.79 -0.21 -18.21
N GLY A 20 -11.42 -1.07 -17.42
CA GLY A 20 -11.18 -1.19 -15.99
C GLY A 20 -9.72 -1.57 -15.79
N ARG A 21 -8.87 -0.55 -15.62
CA ARG A 21 -7.48 -0.73 -15.20
C ARG A 21 -7.55 -1.19 -13.76
N SER A 22 -7.67 -2.51 -13.56
CA SER A 22 -7.26 -3.17 -12.33
C SER A 22 -5.82 -2.77 -12.12
N GLY A 23 -5.64 -1.67 -11.40
CA GLY A 23 -4.37 -1.13 -11.01
C GLY A 23 -3.74 -2.17 -10.10
N LYS A 24 -3.00 -3.11 -10.70
CA LYS A 24 -1.84 -3.69 -10.06
C LYS A 24 -0.99 -2.48 -9.67
N ARG A 25 -1.19 -2.01 -8.44
CA ARG A 25 -0.35 -0.99 -7.82
C ARG A 25 1.08 -1.43 -8.12
N PRO A 26 1.91 -0.59 -8.77
CA PRO A 26 3.29 -0.97 -9.02
C PRO A 26 3.88 -1.43 -7.69
N PRO A 27 4.54 -2.60 -7.63
CA PRO A 27 5.14 -3.06 -6.39
C PRO A 27 6.10 -1.97 -5.93
N LEU A 28 5.80 -1.39 -4.76
CA LEU A 28 6.67 -0.39 -4.15
C LEU A 28 7.97 -1.11 -3.83
N PRO A 29 9.12 -0.74 -4.41
CA PRO A 29 10.33 -1.56 -4.41
C PRO A 29 11.09 -1.62 -3.06
N ALA A 30 10.40 -1.52 -1.92
CA ALA A 30 10.99 -1.65 -0.58
C ALA A 30 9.99 -2.09 0.51
N ALA A 31 8.68 -1.91 0.28
CA ALA A 31 7.67 -2.09 1.32
C ALA A 31 7.19 -3.54 1.53
N GLU A 32 7.59 -4.51 0.69
CA GLU A 32 7.21 -5.92 0.88
C GLU A 32 8.03 -6.62 1.97
N ASP A 33 9.23 -6.11 2.29
CA ASP A 33 10.14 -6.71 3.27
C ASP A 33 10.01 -6.10 4.68
N TRP A 34 9.19 -5.05 4.85
CA TRP A 34 8.94 -4.37 6.12
C TRP A 34 7.55 -4.71 6.69
N GLY A 35 7.55 -5.29 7.89
CA GLY A 35 6.35 -5.56 8.67
C GLY A 35 5.75 -4.29 9.26
N ALA A 36 4.43 -4.26 9.46
CA ALA A 36 3.75 -3.10 10.06
C ALA A 36 4.21 -2.82 11.50
N ASP A 37 4.64 -3.85 12.23
CA ASP A 37 5.28 -3.78 13.53
C ASP A 37 6.69 -3.18 13.46
N GLU A 38 7.50 -3.60 12.48
CA GLU A 38 8.85 -3.05 12.25
C GLU A 38 8.79 -1.55 11.87
N GLU A 39 7.80 -1.16 11.06
CA GLU A 39 7.56 0.24 10.69
C GLU A 39 7.19 1.11 11.89
N VAL A 40 6.36 0.60 12.80
CA VAL A 40 6.00 1.31 14.04
C VAL A 40 7.25 1.48 14.91
N LEU A 41 8.04 0.43 15.09
CA LEU A 41 9.30 0.50 15.85
C LEU A 41 10.30 1.48 15.24
N LEU A 42 10.37 1.56 13.91
CA LEU A 42 11.24 2.52 13.22
C LEU A 42 10.83 3.97 13.53
N ILE A 43 9.53 4.28 13.50
CA ILE A 43 9.02 5.61 13.82
C ILE A 43 9.21 5.92 15.30
N GLU A 44 8.88 4.99 16.20
CA GLU A 44 9.09 5.15 17.65
C GLU A 44 10.56 5.38 17.97
N GLY A 45 11.47 4.62 17.36
CA GLY A 45 12.91 4.83 17.48
C GLY A 45 13.35 6.20 16.97
N ALA A 46 12.83 6.65 15.84
CA ALA A 46 13.12 7.98 15.30
C ALA A 46 12.63 9.13 16.21
N GLU A 47 11.52 8.93 16.92
CA GLU A 47 11.01 9.88 17.92
C GLU A 47 11.84 9.87 19.21
N LEU A 48 12.27 8.70 19.67
CA LEU A 48 12.99 8.53 20.95
C LEU A 48 14.47 8.91 20.87
N TYR A 49 15.17 8.45 19.83
CA TYR A 49 16.62 8.64 19.68
C TYR A 49 16.99 9.82 18.76
N GLY A 50 16.01 10.34 18.03
CA GLY A 50 16.19 11.42 17.07
C GLY A 50 16.60 10.93 15.69
N LEU A 51 16.05 11.58 14.67
CA LEU A 51 16.33 11.34 13.27
C LEU A 51 17.82 11.51 12.91
N GLY A 52 18.40 10.49 12.28
CA GLY A 52 19.82 10.43 11.91
C GLY A 52 20.68 9.57 12.83
N ASN A 53 20.19 9.18 14.01
CA ASN A 53 20.85 8.22 14.87
C ASN A 53 20.47 6.77 14.51
N TRP A 54 20.79 6.36 13.28
CA TRP A 54 20.34 5.09 12.72
C TRP A 54 20.87 3.85 13.45
N ALA A 55 22.00 3.98 14.17
CA ALA A 55 22.57 2.88 14.95
C ALA A 55 21.63 2.50 16.11
N ASP A 56 21.26 3.47 16.95
CA ASP A 56 20.35 3.24 18.08
C ASP A 56 18.93 2.89 17.61
N ILE A 57 18.51 3.44 16.47
CA ILE A 57 17.21 3.10 15.85
C ILE A 57 17.20 1.64 15.36
N ALA A 58 18.27 1.17 14.73
CA ALA A 58 18.36 -0.22 14.29
C ALA A 58 18.42 -1.19 15.48
N ASP A 59 19.11 -0.82 16.56
CA ASP A 59 19.12 -1.60 17.80
C ASP A 59 17.73 -1.69 18.45
N HIS A 60 16.92 -0.62 18.33
CA HIS A 60 15.54 -0.60 18.79
C HIS A 60 14.61 -1.52 17.96
N VAL A 61 14.79 -1.51 16.63
CA VAL A 61 14.04 -2.38 15.72
C VAL A 61 14.46 -3.85 15.86
N GLY A 62 15.76 -4.11 16.07
CA GLY A 62 16.35 -5.42 16.37
C GLY A 62 16.35 -6.44 15.21
N SER A 63 15.53 -6.23 14.17
CA SER A 63 15.40 -7.15 13.02
C SER A 63 16.13 -6.68 11.75
N LYS A 64 16.43 -5.38 11.63
CA LYS A 64 17.02 -4.76 10.44
C LYS A 64 18.37 -4.13 10.75
N THR A 65 19.20 -3.97 9.72
CA THR A 65 20.49 -3.27 9.85
C THR A 65 20.33 -1.75 9.76
N THR A 66 21.31 -1.02 10.31
CA THR A 66 21.38 0.45 10.26
C THR A 66 21.16 1.04 8.86
N GLN A 67 21.78 0.43 7.83
CA GLN A 67 21.66 0.91 6.46
C GLN A 67 20.27 0.63 5.85
N GLU A 68 19.63 -0.48 6.22
CA GLU A 68 18.28 -0.80 5.79
C GLU A 68 17.27 0.16 6.41
N CYS A 69 17.41 0.47 7.71
CA CYS A 69 16.56 1.43 8.40
C CYS A 69 16.66 2.83 7.77
N GLU A 70 17.89 3.31 7.51
CA GLU A 70 18.11 4.61 6.88
C GLU A 70 17.52 4.66 5.47
N LYS A 71 17.86 3.68 4.63
CA LYS A 71 17.38 3.64 3.25
C LYS A 71 15.86 3.57 3.19
N HIS A 72 15.27 2.70 4.00
CA HIS A 72 13.83 2.54 4.03
C HIS A 72 13.12 3.81 4.49
N TYR A 73 13.64 4.49 5.52
CA TYR A 73 13.07 5.75 5.98
C TYR A 73 13.10 6.81 4.87
N LEU A 74 14.24 6.95 4.19
CA LEU A 74 14.41 7.92 3.11
C LEU A 74 13.51 7.61 1.91
N ASP A 75 13.47 6.36 1.46
CA ASP A 75 12.70 5.96 0.28
C ASP A 75 11.18 6.04 0.55
N THR A 76 10.73 5.65 1.74
CA THR A 76 9.30 5.54 2.09
C THR A 76 8.71 6.88 2.52
N TYR A 77 9.41 7.64 3.37
CA TYR A 77 8.87 8.86 3.99
C TYR A 77 9.36 10.14 3.30
N VAL A 78 10.63 10.19 2.88
CA VAL A 78 11.22 11.43 2.33
C VAL A 78 11.08 11.52 0.82
N ALA A 79 11.29 10.42 0.10
CA ALA A 79 11.26 10.36 -1.36
C ALA A 79 9.86 10.14 -1.93
N SER A 80 8.82 10.05 -1.09
CA SER A 80 7.43 9.93 -1.55
C SER A 80 7.05 11.13 -2.41
N GLU A 81 6.56 10.89 -3.63
CA GLU A 81 6.08 11.92 -4.57
C GLU A 81 4.99 12.83 -3.98
N THR A 82 4.39 12.41 -2.86
CA THR A 82 3.32 13.11 -2.15
C THR A 82 3.74 13.67 -0.79
N TRP A 83 5.05 13.73 -0.49
CA TRP A 83 5.56 14.47 0.66
C TRP A 83 5.54 15.99 0.37
N PRO A 84 5.10 16.90 1.28
CA PRO A 84 4.76 16.74 2.71
C PRO A 84 3.27 16.54 3.03
N LEU A 85 2.38 16.47 2.04
CA LEU A 85 0.95 16.29 2.26
C LEU A 85 0.43 15.10 1.47
N PRO A 86 -0.10 14.06 2.14
CA PRO A 86 -0.58 12.87 1.46
C PRO A 86 -1.63 13.26 0.43
N ASN A 87 -1.59 12.64 -0.75
CA ASN A 87 -2.60 12.86 -1.76
C ASN A 87 -3.96 12.38 -1.24
N MET A 88 -4.76 13.32 -0.72
CA MET A 88 -6.09 13.04 -0.16
C MET A 88 -7.11 12.62 -1.22
N ASN A 89 -6.75 12.60 -2.50
CA ASN A 89 -7.61 12.18 -3.59
C ASN A 89 -7.61 10.65 -3.81
N VAL A 90 -7.18 9.86 -2.82
CA VAL A 90 -7.28 8.40 -2.89
C VAL A 90 -8.73 8.00 -2.61
N SER A 91 -9.43 7.48 -3.63
CA SER A 91 -10.77 6.93 -3.43
C SER A 91 -10.65 5.58 -2.69
N LEU A 92 -10.82 5.61 -1.38
CA LEU A 92 -11.09 4.39 -0.63
C LEU A 92 -12.48 3.92 -1.03
N ASP A 93 -12.60 2.71 -1.58
CA ASP A 93 -13.90 2.12 -1.86
C ASP A 93 -14.59 1.80 -0.52
N THR A 94 -15.35 2.78 -0.03
CA THR A 94 -16.18 2.72 1.17
C THR A 94 -17.60 2.25 0.84
N SER A 95 -17.81 1.62 -0.32
CA SER A 95 -19.09 1.00 -0.64
C SER A 95 -19.52 0.08 0.51
N PRO A 96 -20.78 0.19 0.99
CA PRO A 96 -21.28 -0.65 2.07
C PRO A 96 -21.16 -2.14 1.72
N GLU A 97 -21.19 -2.51 0.45
CA GLU A 97 -20.97 -3.88 -0.01
C GLU A 97 -19.51 -4.33 0.19
N ALA A 98 -18.52 -3.52 -0.20
CA ALA A 98 -17.11 -3.85 -0.05
C ALA A 98 -16.69 -3.98 1.42
N VAL A 99 -17.24 -3.12 2.28
CA VAL A 99 -17.03 -3.15 3.74
C VAL A 99 -17.74 -4.35 4.37
N ALA A 100 -19.01 -4.61 4.00
CA ALA A 100 -19.76 -5.76 4.49
C ALA A 100 -19.10 -7.08 4.09
N ALA A 101 -18.62 -7.21 2.86
CA ALA A 101 -17.90 -8.38 2.39
C ALA A 101 -16.59 -8.61 3.17
N ARG A 102 -15.82 -7.55 3.48
CA ARG A 102 -14.62 -7.64 4.35
C ARG A 102 -14.99 -8.09 5.76
N LYS A 103 -16.03 -7.49 6.35
CA LYS A 103 -16.51 -7.84 7.69
C LYS A 103 -17.02 -9.28 7.75
N GLN A 104 -17.78 -9.73 6.75
CA GLN A 104 -18.33 -11.07 6.68
C GLN A 104 -17.22 -12.12 6.55
N ARG A 105 -16.22 -11.89 5.69
CA ARG A 105 -15.02 -12.73 5.61
C ARG A 105 -14.29 -12.83 6.96
N GLN A 106 -14.15 -11.72 7.67
CA GLN A 106 -13.50 -11.70 8.98
C GLN A 106 -14.33 -12.42 10.05
N GLN A 107 -15.66 -12.24 10.03
CA GLN A 107 -16.59 -12.91 10.93
C GLN A 107 -16.65 -14.43 10.69
N GLU A 108 -16.62 -14.88 9.45
CA GLU A 108 -16.59 -16.30 9.10
C GLU A 108 -15.27 -16.95 9.55
N ARG A 109 -14.13 -16.29 9.35
CA ARG A 109 -12.82 -16.75 9.89
C ARG A 109 -12.86 -16.90 11.41
N LEU A 110 -13.39 -15.91 12.12
CA LEU A 110 -13.52 -15.93 13.57
C LEU A 110 -14.50 -17.00 14.07
N LYS A 111 -15.65 -17.17 13.39
CA LYS A 111 -16.63 -18.22 13.71
C LYS A 111 -16.06 -19.62 13.46
N GLY A 112 -15.31 -19.82 12.39
CA GLY A 112 -14.62 -21.07 12.10
C GLY A 112 -13.58 -21.44 13.18
N LEU A 113 -12.86 -20.45 13.71
CA LEU A 113 -11.95 -20.63 14.85
C LEU A 113 -12.69 -20.97 16.15
N LEU A 114 -13.85 -20.38 16.38
CA LEU A 114 -14.68 -20.63 17.57
C LEU A 114 -15.41 -21.98 17.53
N CYS A 115 -15.77 -22.46 16.33
CA CYS A 115 -16.38 -23.77 16.11
C CYS A 115 -15.44 -24.90 16.57
N GLN A 116 -14.17 -24.87 16.13
CA GLN A 116 -13.17 -25.91 16.43
C GLN A 116 -12.81 -26.01 17.93
N ARG A 117 -13.01 -24.95 18.71
CA ARG A 117 -12.69 -24.93 20.15
C ARG A 117 -13.78 -25.59 21.01
N ARG A 118 -15.00 -25.78 20.49
CA ARG A 118 -16.10 -26.45 21.22
C ARG A 118 -16.01 -27.97 21.16
N ASP A 119 -15.26 -28.52 20.22
CA ASP A 119 -15.14 -29.97 20.02
C ASP A 119 -14.08 -30.62 20.92
N VAL A 120 -13.26 -29.81 21.63
CA VAL A 120 -12.16 -30.29 22.51
C VAL A 120 -12.63 -30.54 23.96
N PHE A 121 -13.80 -30.03 24.37
CA PHE A 121 -14.31 -30.14 25.75
C PHE A 121 -15.51 -31.09 25.91
N ALA A 122 -15.83 -31.88 24.89
CA ALA A 122 -16.79 -32.96 24.98
C ALA A 122 -16.06 -34.29 25.26
N VAL A 123 -15.64 -34.48 26.52
CA VAL A 123 -15.34 -35.78 27.13
C VAL A 123 -16.20 -35.94 28.37
#